data_AF-A0A350DLP0-F1
#
_entry.id   AF-A0A350DLP0-F1
#
_cell.length_a   1.000
_cell.length_b   1.000
_cell.length_c   1.000
_cell.angle_alpha   90.00
_cell.angle_beta   90.00
_cell.angle_gamma   90.00
#
_symmetry.space_group_name_H-M   'P 1'
#
loop_
_entity.id
_entity.type
_entity.pdbx_description
1 polymer ?
#
loop_
_entity_poly.entity_id
_entity_poly.type
_entity_poly.pdbx_seq_one_letter_code
_entity_poly.pdbx_strand_id
1 'polypeptide(L)'
;MKADSQRGVALLTILLLVVSITVVAGAMLASQKIAIRRSGLLFDQNQLLQDINAGQQLAVTLIRADAKLNDTDSEQDIWAQPIPPYTLGGHSIDIELRDEGSRFNINNLYHNGAVDTAALAVFQRLLTQLNLEPDTAVAILDYQDADSEVYQDGGDENVVYAQQSNRGADTALPNQALLSIDQLAEVKGVDAQVLATLRPYITAVPYYLPININTASPVLFAALVEGASSQQMQSIVELRAKQAFSSVDDVWQLPVLSSVKEEERKALTPLLAVDSQAFMALITASDNATVGQARQRFATVIISKTAADGDAANSSDNNGNKNSSDANNANGNANNADNKKPKEVRVLTQRLWAFRPIF
;
A
#
# COMPACT_ATOMS: atom_id res chain seq x y z
N MET A 1 -14.29 -67.85 61.51
CA MET A 1 -13.04 -67.15 61.13
C MET A 1 -13.29 -66.36 59.85
N LYS A 2 -12.93 -65.06 59.86
CA LYS A 2 -12.73 -64.12 58.74
C LYS A 2 -13.90 -63.88 57.77
N ALA A 3 -14.72 -62.87 58.08
CA ALA A 3 -15.57 -62.18 57.08
C ALA A 3 -15.63 -60.64 57.25
N ASP A 4 -14.78 -60.02 58.09
CA ASP A 4 -14.81 -58.56 58.31
C ASP A 4 -13.61 -57.79 57.74
N SER A 5 -12.49 -58.44 57.41
CA SER A 5 -11.30 -57.74 56.88
C SER A 5 -11.33 -57.45 55.37
N GLN A 6 -12.28 -58.04 54.63
CA GLN A 6 -12.43 -57.82 53.18
C GLN A 6 -13.33 -56.62 52.84
N ARG A 7 -14.21 -56.21 53.75
CA ARG A 7 -15.12 -55.08 53.57
C ARG A 7 -14.40 -53.73 53.57
N GLY A 8 -13.36 -53.56 54.40
CA GLY A 8 -12.56 -52.33 54.44
C GLY A 8 -11.68 -52.12 53.20
N VAL A 9 -11.06 -53.20 52.69
CA VAL A 9 -10.24 -53.14 51.46
C VAL A 9 -11.10 -52.88 50.23
N ALA A 10 -12.28 -53.51 50.12
CA ALA A 10 -13.22 -53.25 49.03
C ALA A 10 -13.74 -51.81 49.03
N LEU A 11 -13.94 -51.21 50.21
CA LEU A 11 -14.38 -49.82 50.31
C LEU A 11 -13.27 -48.83 49.91
N LEU A 12 -12.02 -49.13 50.28
CA LEU A 12 -10.85 -48.32 49.86
C LEU A 12 -10.60 -48.38 48.36
N THR A 13 -10.74 -49.56 47.73
CA THR A 13 -10.56 -49.68 46.28
C THR A 13 -11.67 -48.98 45.51
N ILE A 14 -12.92 -49.06 45.99
CA ILE A 14 -14.05 -48.31 45.40
C ILE A 14 -13.85 -46.80 45.58
N LEU A 15 -13.44 -46.33 46.76
CA LEU A 15 -13.17 -44.91 46.99
C LEU A 15 -12.07 -44.40 46.07
N LEU A 16 -10.96 -45.13 45.96
CA LEU A 16 -9.83 -44.76 45.10
C LEU A 16 -10.23 -44.74 43.63
N LEU A 17 -11.05 -45.70 43.20
CA LEU A 17 -11.61 -45.74 41.84
C LEU A 17 -12.52 -44.53 41.57
N VAL A 18 -13.42 -44.19 42.50
CA VAL A 18 -14.31 -43.02 42.37
C VAL A 18 -13.51 -41.72 42.30
N VAL A 19 -12.50 -41.55 43.18
CA VAL A 19 -11.61 -40.38 43.16
C VAL A 19 -10.86 -40.29 41.83
N SER A 20 -10.30 -41.41 41.33
CA SER A 20 -9.57 -41.43 40.06
C SER A 20 -10.46 -41.07 38.87
N ILE A 21 -11.67 -41.64 38.80
CA ILE A 21 -12.66 -41.32 37.76
C ILE A 21 -13.03 -39.84 37.83
N THR A 22 -13.23 -39.29 39.04
CA THR A 22 -13.60 -37.89 39.23
C THR A 22 -12.49 -36.94 38.79
N VAL A 23 -11.21 -37.25 39.09
CA VAL A 23 -10.07 -36.45 38.65
C VAL A 23 -9.94 -36.47 37.12
N VAL A 24 -10.05 -37.64 36.50
CA VAL A 24 -9.98 -37.78 35.03
C VAL A 24 -11.15 -37.07 34.35
N ALA A 25 -12.37 -37.24 34.85
CA ALA A 25 -13.55 -36.56 34.33
C ALA A 25 -13.43 -35.03 34.49
N GLY A 26 -12.95 -34.55 35.64
CA GLY A 26 -12.68 -33.13 35.87
C GLY A 26 -11.64 -32.55 34.90
N ALA A 27 -10.53 -33.26 34.68
CA ALA A 27 -9.51 -32.88 33.71
C ALA A 27 -10.04 -32.85 32.27
N MET A 28 -10.89 -33.82 31.90
CA MET A 28 -11.52 -33.90 30.58
C MET A 28 -12.55 -32.77 30.35
N LEU A 29 -13.33 -32.40 31.36
CA LEU A 29 -14.25 -31.25 31.27
C LEU A 29 -13.50 -29.93 31.15
N ALA A 30 -12.38 -29.77 31.87
CA ALA A 30 -11.53 -28.60 31.74
C ALA A 30 -10.92 -28.50 30.33
N SER A 31 -10.40 -29.62 29.79
CA SER A 31 -9.85 -29.64 28.43
C SER A 31 -10.90 -29.40 27.35
N GLN A 32 -12.12 -29.93 27.49
CA GLN A 32 -13.24 -29.65 26.59
C GLN A 32 -13.63 -28.17 26.59
N LYS A 33 -13.72 -27.53 27.77
CA LYS A 33 -14.01 -26.09 27.86
C LYS A 33 -12.95 -25.25 27.15
N ILE A 34 -11.67 -25.60 27.30
CA ILE A 34 -10.57 -24.93 26.60
C ILE A 34 -10.68 -25.15 25.09
N ALA A 35 -10.96 -26.36 24.64
CA ALA A 35 -11.12 -26.69 23.22
C ALA A 35 -12.26 -25.92 22.56
N ILE A 36 -13.44 -25.87 23.20
CA ILE A 36 -14.60 -25.10 22.72
C ILE A 36 -14.27 -23.62 22.63
N ARG A 37 -13.64 -23.05 23.67
CA ARG A 37 -13.25 -21.64 23.67
C ARG A 37 -12.26 -21.33 22.55
N ARG A 38 -11.27 -22.21 22.34
CA ARG A 38 -10.30 -22.07 21.23
C ARG A 38 -11.00 -22.16 19.87
N SER A 39 -11.94 -23.09 19.71
CA SER A 39 -12.69 -23.23 18.46
C SER A 39 -13.54 -22.00 18.15
N GLY A 40 -14.22 -21.42 19.17
CA GLY A 40 -14.97 -20.17 19.01
C GLY A 40 -14.07 -19.02 18.57
N LEU A 41 -12.90 -18.83 19.21
CA LEU A 41 -11.94 -17.80 18.81
C LEU A 41 -11.38 -17.97 17.40
N LEU A 42 -11.22 -19.21 16.92
CA LEU A 42 -10.79 -19.48 15.54
C LEU A 42 -11.91 -19.18 14.54
N PHE A 43 -13.16 -19.51 14.86
CA PHE A 43 -14.31 -19.20 14.03
C PHE A 43 -14.50 -17.68 13.88
N ASP A 44 -14.51 -16.95 15.00
CA ASP A 44 -14.69 -15.48 15.00
C ASP A 44 -13.57 -14.76 14.22
N GLN A 45 -12.32 -15.23 14.34
CA GLN A 45 -11.20 -14.68 13.58
C GLN A 45 -11.34 -14.92 12.08
N ASN A 46 -11.80 -16.10 11.67
CA ASN A 46 -12.07 -16.37 10.25
C ASN A 46 -13.19 -15.46 9.72
N GLN A 47 -14.18 -15.13 10.54
CA GLN A 47 -15.26 -14.24 10.13
C GLN A 47 -14.80 -12.79 9.92
N LEU A 48 -14.01 -12.22 10.84
CA LEU A 48 -13.46 -10.87 10.65
C LEU A 48 -12.52 -10.79 9.43
N LEU A 49 -11.82 -11.87 9.08
CA LEU A 49 -11.03 -11.91 7.84
C LEU A 49 -11.91 -11.93 6.59
N GLN A 50 -13.07 -12.60 6.64
CA GLN A 50 -14.06 -12.54 5.55
C GLN A 50 -14.64 -11.12 5.42
N ASP A 51 -14.88 -10.43 6.52
CA ASP A 51 -15.32 -9.04 6.53
C ASP A 51 -14.27 -8.10 5.93
N ILE A 52 -12.98 -8.30 6.22
CA ILE A 52 -11.89 -7.57 5.55
C ILE A 52 -11.94 -7.80 4.03
N ASN A 53 -12.11 -9.05 3.58
CA ASN A 53 -12.21 -9.35 2.14
C ASN A 53 -13.44 -8.69 1.50
N ALA A 54 -14.57 -8.63 2.21
CA ALA A 54 -15.76 -7.91 1.76
C ALA A 54 -15.49 -6.41 1.65
N GLY A 55 -14.84 -5.81 2.66
CA GLY A 55 -14.41 -4.41 2.63
C GLY A 55 -13.48 -4.09 1.46
N GLN A 56 -12.58 -5.01 1.12
CA GLN A 56 -11.70 -4.88 -0.03
C GLN A 56 -12.49 -4.84 -1.35
N GLN A 57 -13.48 -5.71 -1.51
CA GLN A 57 -14.32 -5.72 -2.72
C GLN A 57 -15.19 -4.46 -2.81
N LEU A 58 -15.67 -3.94 -1.68
CA LEU A 58 -16.38 -2.66 -1.63
C LEU A 58 -15.47 -1.51 -2.06
N ALA A 59 -14.22 -1.45 -1.58
CA ALA A 59 -13.23 -0.46 -1.98
C ALA A 59 -12.95 -0.51 -3.50
N VAL A 60 -12.69 -1.70 -4.06
CA VAL A 60 -12.49 -1.89 -5.51
C VAL A 60 -13.73 -1.46 -6.30
N THR A 61 -14.93 -1.78 -5.82
CA THR A 61 -16.18 -1.41 -6.49
C THR A 61 -16.40 0.09 -6.47
N LEU A 62 -16.06 0.76 -5.36
CA LEU A 62 -16.18 2.20 -5.21
C LEU A 62 -15.23 2.93 -6.17
N ILE A 63 -13.96 2.54 -6.22
CA ILE A 63 -12.97 3.09 -7.17
C ILE A 63 -13.42 2.87 -8.62
N ARG A 64 -13.99 1.71 -8.94
CA ARG A 64 -14.52 1.41 -10.28
C ARG A 64 -15.77 2.23 -10.61
N ALA A 65 -16.62 2.51 -9.64
CA ALA A 65 -17.79 3.35 -9.83
C ALA A 65 -17.38 4.81 -10.07
N ASP A 66 -16.44 5.30 -9.27
CA ASP A 66 -15.87 6.63 -9.38
C ASP A 66 -15.19 6.89 -10.73
N ALA A 67 -14.37 5.93 -11.20
CA ALA A 67 -13.73 6.00 -12.51
C ALA A 67 -14.69 6.05 -13.72
N LYS A 68 -16.01 5.87 -13.50
CA LYS A 68 -17.05 6.06 -14.52
C LYS A 68 -17.75 7.42 -14.42
N LEU A 69 -17.59 8.12 -13.30
CA LEU A 69 -18.20 9.43 -13.05
C LEU A 69 -17.36 10.55 -13.63
N ASN A 70 -16.04 10.48 -13.50
CA ASN A 70 -15.11 11.46 -14.03
C ASN A 70 -13.76 10.82 -14.39
N ASP A 71 -12.89 11.63 -14.97
CA ASP A 71 -11.57 11.23 -15.44
C ASP A 71 -10.42 11.66 -14.53
N THR A 72 -10.72 12.36 -13.42
CA THR A 72 -9.76 13.02 -12.54
C THR A 72 -10.01 12.65 -11.10
N ASP A 73 -8.97 12.34 -10.34
CA ASP A 73 -9.15 11.94 -8.94
C ASP A 73 -8.89 13.12 -8.01
N SER A 74 -9.86 13.46 -7.17
CA SER A 74 -9.81 14.62 -6.28
C SER A 74 -10.46 14.36 -4.93
N GLU A 75 -10.21 15.24 -3.95
CA GLU A 75 -10.85 15.20 -2.63
C GLU A 75 -12.38 15.41 -2.66
N GLN A 76 -12.96 15.72 -3.83
CA GLN A 76 -14.40 15.90 -4.02
C GLN A 76 -15.10 14.62 -4.48
N ASP A 77 -14.33 13.59 -4.85
CA ASP A 77 -14.85 12.35 -5.38
C ASP A 77 -15.50 11.48 -4.30
N ILE A 78 -16.34 10.54 -4.74
CA ILE A 78 -17.11 9.68 -3.85
C ILE A 78 -16.23 8.78 -2.97
N TRP A 79 -15.01 8.48 -3.41
CA TRP A 79 -14.04 7.69 -2.64
C TRP A 79 -13.40 8.50 -1.50
N ALA A 80 -13.27 9.82 -1.67
CA ALA A 80 -12.64 10.72 -0.70
C ALA A 80 -13.62 11.19 0.39
N GLN A 81 -14.93 11.09 0.16
CA GLN A 81 -15.94 11.45 1.14
C GLN A 81 -16.06 10.41 2.27
N PRO A 82 -16.48 10.82 3.48
CA PRO A 82 -16.74 9.89 4.58
C PRO A 82 -17.74 8.80 4.18
N ILE A 83 -17.30 7.54 4.19
CA ILE A 83 -18.11 6.37 3.86
C ILE A 83 -18.77 5.86 5.15
N PRO A 84 -20.11 5.73 5.22
CA PRO A 84 -20.75 5.20 6.41
C PRO A 84 -20.38 3.71 6.61
N PRO A 85 -20.29 3.25 7.88
CA PRO A 85 -20.02 1.85 8.19
C PRO A 85 -21.03 0.91 7.54
N TYR A 86 -20.56 -0.15 6.89
CA TYR A 86 -21.43 -1.19 6.35
C TYR A 86 -21.71 -2.26 7.42
N THR A 87 -22.96 -2.36 7.87
CA THR A 87 -23.35 -3.27 8.96
C THR A 87 -23.88 -4.60 8.43
N LEU A 88 -23.31 -5.72 8.89
CA LEU A 88 -23.81 -7.08 8.62
C LEU A 88 -24.16 -7.78 9.93
N GLY A 89 -25.42 -7.70 10.34
CA GLY A 89 -25.87 -8.31 11.59
C GLY A 89 -25.14 -7.72 12.79
N GLY A 90 -24.34 -8.54 13.49
CA GLY A 90 -23.52 -8.09 14.61
C GLY A 90 -22.20 -7.43 14.24
N HIS A 91 -21.85 -7.38 12.94
CA HIS A 91 -20.55 -6.93 12.46
C HIS A 91 -20.66 -5.58 11.75
N SER A 92 -19.58 -4.81 11.72
CA SER A 92 -19.47 -3.58 10.90
C SER A 92 -18.13 -3.51 10.19
N ILE A 93 -18.17 -2.98 8.96
CA ILE A 93 -17.01 -2.77 8.10
C ILE A 93 -16.89 -1.26 7.83
N ASP A 94 -15.79 -0.67 8.26
CA ASP A 94 -15.41 0.72 7.95
C ASP A 94 -14.32 0.72 6.89
N ILE A 95 -14.41 1.63 5.92
CA ILE A 95 -13.45 1.77 4.83
C ILE A 95 -13.05 3.23 4.71
N GLU A 96 -11.75 3.48 4.71
CA GLU A 96 -11.15 4.77 4.38
C GLU A 96 -10.26 4.59 3.17
N LEU A 97 -10.55 5.31 2.09
CA LEU A 97 -9.71 5.34 0.90
C LEU A 97 -8.82 6.57 0.92
N ARG A 98 -7.58 6.37 0.49
CA ARG A 98 -6.60 7.44 0.29
C ARG A 98 -5.94 7.27 -1.07
N ASP A 99 -5.62 8.40 -1.68
CA ASP A 99 -4.87 8.43 -2.92
C ASP A 99 -3.36 8.24 -2.65
N GLU A 100 -2.75 7.22 -3.25
CA GLU A 100 -1.30 7.03 -3.20
C GLU A 100 -0.53 8.00 -4.10
N GLY A 101 -1.16 8.47 -5.18
CA GLY A 101 -0.63 9.53 -6.05
C GLY A 101 -0.52 10.89 -5.35
N SER A 102 -1.13 11.07 -4.16
CA SER A 102 -0.92 12.26 -3.33
C SER A 102 0.49 12.33 -2.71
N ARG A 103 1.25 11.23 -2.81
CA ARG A 103 2.58 11.02 -2.23
C ARG A 103 3.61 10.72 -3.31
N PHE A 104 4.87 11.03 -3.03
CA PHE A 104 5.97 10.69 -3.91
C PHE A 104 6.24 9.18 -3.85
N ASN A 105 6.11 8.49 -4.98
CA ASN A 105 6.50 7.08 -5.04
C ASN A 105 8.01 6.94 -5.12
N ILE A 106 8.61 6.33 -4.09
CA ILE A 106 10.07 6.15 -4.00
C ILE A 106 10.59 5.27 -5.14
N ASN A 107 9.77 4.36 -5.67
CA ASN A 107 10.13 3.54 -6.83
C ASN A 107 10.10 4.32 -8.16
N ASN A 108 9.79 5.62 -8.17
CA ASN A 108 9.97 6.45 -9.36
C ASN A 108 11.42 6.89 -9.55
N LEU A 109 12.28 6.82 -8.52
CA LEU A 109 13.69 7.20 -8.61
C LEU A 109 14.45 6.34 -9.64
N TYR A 110 14.13 5.04 -9.67
CA TYR A 110 14.67 4.07 -10.61
C TYR A 110 13.55 3.27 -11.27
N HIS A 111 13.39 3.41 -12.59
CA HIS A 111 12.36 2.73 -13.33
C HIS A 111 12.82 2.34 -14.74
N ASN A 112 12.39 1.19 -15.26
CA ASN A 112 12.78 0.66 -16.57
C ASN A 112 14.31 0.57 -16.79
N GLY A 113 15.07 0.30 -15.73
CA GLY A 113 16.52 0.17 -15.80
C GLY A 113 17.28 1.50 -15.88
N ALA A 114 16.62 2.63 -15.63
CA ALA A 114 17.22 3.95 -15.71
C ALA A 114 16.80 4.83 -14.51
N VAL A 115 17.69 5.74 -14.14
CA VAL A 115 17.45 6.76 -13.11
C VAL A 115 16.59 7.88 -13.69
N ASP A 116 15.50 8.24 -13.00
CA ASP A 116 14.71 9.42 -13.31
C ASP A 116 15.31 10.64 -12.61
N THR A 117 16.16 11.37 -13.32
CA THR A 117 16.84 12.57 -12.80
C THR A 117 15.88 13.67 -12.35
N ALA A 118 14.68 13.76 -12.95
CA ALA A 118 13.67 14.73 -12.53
C ALA A 118 13.03 14.29 -11.21
N ALA A 119 12.72 12.99 -11.07
CA ALA A 119 12.20 12.43 -9.83
C ALA A 119 13.21 12.57 -8.68
N LEU A 120 14.49 12.30 -8.94
CA LEU A 120 15.58 12.46 -7.98
C LEU A 120 15.67 13.91 -7.48
N ALA A 121 15.64 14.88 -8.39
CA ALA A 121 15.69 16.29 -8.04
C ALA A 121 14.47 16.74 -7.22
N VAL A 122 13.27 16.23 -7.53
CA VAL A 122 12.05 16.48 -6.73
C VAL A 122 12.19 15.91 -5.33
N PHE A 123 12.70 14.68 -5.21
CA PHE A 123 12.83 14.02 -3.91
C PHE A 123 13.90 14.69 -3.03
N GLN A 124 15.04 15.10 -3.60
CA GLN A 124 16.06 15.89 -2.89
C GLN A 124 15.50 17.23 -2.37
N ARG A 125 14.67 17.92 -3.16
CA ARG A 125 13.98 19.14 -2.72
C ARG A 125 12.98 18.86 -1.61
N LEU A 126 12.24 17.75 -1.69
CA LEU A 126 11.33 17.33 -0.61
C LEU A 126 12.10 17.09 0.70
N LEU A 127 13.23 16.39 0.65
CA LEU A 127 14.10 16.17 1.81
C LEU A 127 14.57 17.50 2.40
N THR A 128 15.04 18.42 1.55
CA THR A 128 15.48 19.75 1.98
C THR A 128 14.37 20.52 2.70
N GLN A 129 13.13 20.50 2.16
CA GLN A 129 11.98 21.17 2.78
C GLN A 129 11.58 20.56 4.13
N LEU A 130 11.83 19.27 4.33
CA LEU A 130 11.60 18.57 5.58
C LEU A 130 12.78 18.70 6.56
N ASN A 131 13.82 19.47 6.23
CA ASN A 131 15.07 19.59 6.98
C ASN A 131 15.82 18.24 7.12
N LEU A 132 15.76 17.42 6.08
CA LEU A 132 16.47 16.15 5.95
C LEU A 132 17.63 16.28 4.95
N GLU A 133 18.61 15.39 5.07
CA GLU A 133 19.81 15.40 4.23
C GLU A 133 19.49 14.94 2.79
N PRO A 134 19.74 15.78 1.75
CA PRO A 134 19.41 15.45 0.36
C PRO A 134 20.09 14.19 -0.17
N ASP A 135 21.28 13.88 0.34
CA ASP A 135 22.08 12.71 -0.07
C ASP A 135 21.39 11.39 0.30
N THR A 136 20.43 11.42 1.24
CA THR A 136 19.55 10.28 1.54
C THR A 136 18.80 9.80 0.29
N ALA A 137 18.46 10.70 -0.66
CA ALA A 137 17.83 10.31 -1.91
C ALA A 137 18.73 9.42 -2.78
N VAL A 138 20.04 9.69 -2.77
CA VAL A 138 21.04 8.94 -3.51
C VAL A 138 21.24 7.56 -2.85
N ALA A 139 21.35 7.52 -1.51
CA ALA A 139 21.44 6.25 -0.79
C ALA A 139 20.21 5.35 -1.00
N ILE A 140 19.02 5.94 -1.15
CA ILE A 140 17.79 5.19 -1.48
C ILE A 140 17.81 4.70 -2.93
N LEU A 141 18.34 5.50 -3.86
CA LEU A 141 18.49 5.13 -5.27
C LEU A 141 19.42 3.92 -5.42
N ASP A 142 20.61 3.95 -4.82
CA ASP A 142 21.58 2.85 -4.83
C ASP A 142 21.01 1.57 -4.17
N TYR A 143 20.12 1.71 -3.18
CA TYR A 143 19.46 0.55 -2.58
C TYR A 143 18.46 -0.13 -3.55
N GLN A 144 17.96 0.61 -4.54
CA GLN A 144 16.95 0.14 -5.50
C GLN A 144 17.54 -0.36 -6.82
N ASP A 145 18.60 0.27 -7.30
CA ASP A 145 19.14 -0.02 -8.63
C ASP A 145 19.82 -1.39 -8.70
N ALA A 146 20.03 -1.84 -9.93
CA ALA A 146 20.44 -3.22 -10.19
C ALA A 146 21.95 -3.42 -10.19
N ASP A 147 22.73 -2.33 -10.24
CA ASP A 147 24.17 -2.40 -10.40
C ASP A 147 24.88 -2.37 -9.03
N SER A 148 26.15 -2.02 -9.04
CA SER A 148 26.98 -1.95 -7.82
C SER A 148 27.93 -0.75 -7.90
N GLU A 149 27.56 0.22 -8.75
CA GLU A 149 28.28 1.46 -8.94
C GLU A 149 27.58 2.57 -8.17
N VAL A 150 28.30 3.18 -7.23
CA VAL A 150 27.85 4.34 -6.47
C VAL A 150 27.35 5.44 -7.41
N TYR A 151 26.08 5.84 -7.30
CA TYR A 151 25.55 6.97 -8.07
C TYR A 151 26.04 8.31 -7.49
N GLN A 152 26.99 8.96 -8.17
CA GLN A 152 27.57 10.26 -7.75
C GLN A 152 28.22 10.27 -6.34
N ASP A 153 28.71 11.43 -5.89
CA ASP A 153 29.38 11.60 -4.59
C ASP A 153 28.31 11.66 -3.48
N GLY A 154 28.08 10.55 -2.77
CA GLY A 154 27.05 10.45 -1.73
C GLY A 154 26.31 9.11 -1.66
N GLY A 155 26.48 8.25 -2.68
CA GLY A 155 25.93 6.90 -2.67
C GLY A 155 26.74 5.93 -1.79
N ASP A 156 26.09 4.88 -1.31
CA ASP A 156 26.68 3.87 -0.43
C ASP A 156 26.28 2.47 -0.91
N GLU A 157 27.28 1.61 -1.09
CA GLU A 157 27.13 0.31 -1.75
C GLU A 157 27.24 -0.87 -0.78
N ASN A 158 27.19 -2.09 -1.33
CA ASN A 158 27.38 -3.37 -0.63
C ASN A 158 28.50 -3.36 0.43
N VAL A 159 29.61 -2.63 0.22
CA VAL A 159 30.73 -2.55 1.17
C VAL A 159 30.32 -1.86 2.48
N VAL A 160 29.48 -0.83 2.41
CA VAL A 160 29.01 -0.06 3.57
C VAL A 160 27.90 -0.81 4.29
N TYR A 161 26.93 -1.36 3.53
CA TYR A 161 25.87 -2.18 4.10
C TYR A 161 26.41 -3.44 4.77
N ALA A 162 27.43 -4.10 4.19
CA ALA A 162 28.09 -5.25 4.79
C ALA A 162 28.81 -4.94 6.11
N GLN A 163 29.31 -3.71 6.29
CA GLN A 163 29.93 -3.27 7.54
C GLN A 163 28.89 -2.88 8.60
N GLN A 164 27.72 -2.38 8.18
CA GLN A 164 26.65 -1.96 9.09
C GLN A 164 25.85 -3.14 9.65
N SER A 165 25.71 -4.22 8.87
CA SER A 165 25.17 -5.48 9.35
C SER A 165 26.25 -6.29 10.08
N ASN A 166 26.28 -6.24 11.41
CA ASN A 166 26.98 -7.22 12.26
C ASN A 166 26.38 -8.65 12.14
N ARG A 167 25.76 -8.98 11.00
CA ARG A 167 25.13 -10.27 10.68
C ARG A 167 25.95 -10.92 9.59
N GLY A 168 26.63 -12.01 9.95
CA GLY A 168 27.38 -12.80 8.98
C GLY A 168 26.49 -13.34 7.85
N ALA A 169 27.00 -13.23 6.63
CA ALA A 169 26.61 -13.98 5.43
C ALA A 169 25.16 -13.84 4.95
N ASP A 170 24.81 -12.67 4.41
CA ASP A 170 24.03 -12.45 3.16
C ASP A 170 23.71 -10.95 3.08
N THR A 171 24.62 -10.17 2.51
CA THR A 171 24.52 -8.70 2.37
C THR A 171 24.48 -8.33 0.89
N ALA A 172 23.60 -8.98 0.13
CA ALA A 172 23.26 -8.53 -1.20
C ALA A 172 22.15 -7.48 -1.06
N LEU A 173 22.39 -6.28 -1.57
CA LEU A 173 21.32 -5.31 -1.78
C LEU A 173 20.17 -5.97 -2.55
N PRO A 174 18.90 -5.67 -2.20
CA PRO A 174 17.76 -6.31 -2.85
C PRO A 174 17.70 -6.06 -4.36
N ASN A 175 18.30 -4.97 -4.86
CA ASN A 175 18.37 -4.57 -6.27
C ASN A 175 17.01 -4.67 -6.96
N GLN A 176 15.97 -4.25 -6.24
CA GLN A 176 14.57 -4.37 -6.63
C GLN A 176 13.76 -3.21 -6.07
N ALA A 177 12.63 -2.93 -6.72
CA ALA A 177 11.65 -1.97 -6.23
C ALA A 177 11.20 -2.30 -4.80
N LEU A 178 11.04 -1.26 -3.98
CA LEU A 178 10.57 -1.39 -2.60
C LEU A 178 9.12 -1.86 -2.59
N LEU A 179 8.82 -2.84 -1.74
CA LEU A 179 7.47 -3.35 -1.48
C LEU A 179 6.77 -2.55 -0.39
N SER A 180 7.53 -1.90 0.48
CA SER A 180 7.03 -1.08 1.59
C SER A 180 8.03 0.00 1.94
N ILE A 181 7.54 1.18 2.33
CA ILE A 181 8.37 2.27 2.86
C ILE A 181 9.12 1.87 4.14
N ASP A 182 8.64 0.85 4.87
CA ASP A 182 9.30 0.38 6.10
C ASP A 182 10.70 -0.22 5.81
N GLN A 183 10.96 -0.66 4.58
CA GLN A 183 12.27 -1.16 4.17
C GLN A 183 13.34 -0.05 4.14
N LEU A 184 12.93 1.21 4.05
CA LEU A 184 13.86 2.34 4.11
C LEU A 184 14.62 2.39 5.44
N ALA A 185 14.14 1.75 6.50
CA ALA A 185 14.88 1.66 7.77
C ALA A 185 16.20 0.87 7.66
N GLU A 186 16.44 0.16 6.56
CA GLU A 186 17.71 -0.51 6.26
C GLU A 186 18.69 0.38 5.50
N VAL A 187 18.21 1.49 4.93
CA VAL A 187 19.00 2.44 4.14
C VAL A 187 19.79 3.36 5.09
N LYS A 188 21.05 3.61 4.75
CA LYS A 188 21.90 4.52 5.52
C LYS A 188 21.30 5.94 5.51
N GLY A 189 21.35 6.64 6.64
CA GLY A 189 20.76 7.97 6.78
C GLY A 189 19.26 7.98 7.09
N VAL A 190 18.57 6.84 7.00
CA VAL A 190 17.15 6.73 7.35
C VAL A 190 16.99 6.08 8.72
N ASP A 191 16.95 6.89 9.76
CA ASP A 191 16.55 6.44 11.09
C ASP A 191 15.02 6.44 11.27
N ALA A 192 14.55 5.98 12.43
CA ALA A 192 13.12 5.95 12.73
C ALA A 192 12.44 7.33 12.71
N GLN A 193 13.18 8.40 13.03
CA GLN A 193 12.68 9.78 13.04
C GLN A 193 12.58 10.34 11.61
N VAL A 194 13.58 10.07 10.77
CA VAL A 194 13.58 10.39 9.33
C VAL A 194 12.41 9.67 8.66
N LEU A 195 12.27 8.36 8.89
CA LEU A 195 11.18 7.57 8.31
C LEU A 195 9.80 8.06 8.77
N ALA A 196 9.64 8.42 10.05
CA ALA A 196 8.41 9.01 10.56
C ALA A 196 8.08 10.37 9.92
N THR A 197 9.10 11.17 9.63
CA THR A 197 8.96 12.48 8.96
C THR A 197 8.58 12.33 7.50
N LEU A 198 9.13 11.32 6.82
CA LEU A 198 8.87 11.03 5.40
C LEU A 198 7.51 10.38 5.15
N ARG A 199 7.04 9.52 6.06
CA ARG A 199 5.84 8.68 5.90
C ARG A 199 4.60 9.38 5.32
N PRO A 200 4.26 10.63 5.69
CA PRO A 200 3.09 11.33 5.12
C PRO A 200 3.26 11.72 3.64
N TYR A 201 4.49 11.80 3.14
CA TYR A 201 4.83 12.36 1.82
C TYR A 201 5.27 11.31 0.82
N ILE A 202 5.53 10.07 1.24
CA ILE A 202 6.10 9.03 0.39
C ILE A 202 5.24 7.76 0.36
N THR A 203 5.35 7.01 -0.73
CA THR A 203 4.76 5.68 -0.91
C THR A 203 5.72 4.74 -1.65
N ALA A 204 5.39 3.45 -1.67
CA ALA A 204 6.13 2.42 -2.38
C ALA A 204 5.13 1.54 -3.15
N VAL A 205 4.97 1.84 -4.44
CA VAL A 205 4.11 1.11 -5.39
C VAL A 205 5.02 0.49 -6.47
N PRO A 206 4.78 -0.77 -6.90
CA PRO A 206 5.73 -1.53 -7.73
C PRO A 206 5.76 -1.12 -9.22
N TYR A 207 5.24 0.06 -9.57
CA TYR A 207 5.26 0.64 -10.90
C TYR A 207 5.40 2.15 -10.80
N TYR A 208 5.69 2.80 -11.94
CA TYR A 208 5.78 4.25 -12.00
C TYR A 208 4.44 4.89 -11.67
N LEU A 209 4.41 5.73 -10.64
CA LEU A 209 3.20 6.38 -10.15
C LEU A 209 3.37 7.89 -10.23
N PRO A 210 2.76 8.58 -11.21
CA PRO A 210 2.76 10.02 -11.26
C PRO A 210 2.07 10.62 -10.02
N ILE A 211 2.52 11.82 -9.62
CA ILE A 211 1.95 12.59 -8.53
C ILE A 211 0.63 13.18 -9.00
N ASN A 212 -0.45 12.86 -8.30
CA ASN A 212 -1.75 13.45 -8.55
C ASN A 212 -1.82 14.89 -7.99
N ILE A 213 -1.87 15.87 -8.89
CA ILE A 213 -1.89 17.29 -8.55
C ILE A 213 -3.16 17.72 -7.82
N ASN A 214 -4.24 16.94 -7.91
CA ASN A 214 -5.51 17.23 -7.26
C ASN A 214 -5.55 16.82 -5.77
N THR A 215 -4.61 15.98 -5.32
CA THR A 215 -4.56 15.46 -3.93
C THR A 215 -3.20 15.69 -3.25
N ALA A 216 -2.12 15.92 -4.01
CA ALA A 216 -0.77 16.13 -3.47
C ALA A 216 -0.69 17.23 -2.40
N SER A 217 0.07 16.99 -1.33
CA SER A 217 0.24 17.99 -0.27
C SER A 217 0.95 19.27 -0.77
N PRO A 218 0.73 20.45 -0.15
CA PRO A 218 1.46 21.67 -0.50
C PRO A 218 2.99 21.53 -0.42
N VAL A 219 3.48 20.68 0.49
CA VAL A 219 4.92 20.41 0.68
C VAL A 219 5.46 19.61 -0.51
N LEU A 220 4.79 18.53 -0.89
CA LEU A 220 5.19 17.76 -2.08
C LEU A 220 5.09 18.61 -3.35
N PHE A 221 4.04 19.42 -3.45
CA PHE A 221 3.86 20.31 -4.59
C PHE A 221 4.97 21.36 -4.68
N ALA A 222 5.38 21.93 -3.54
CA ALA A 222 6.51 22.85 -3.50
C ALA A 222 7.82 22.19 -3.91
N ALA A 223 8.00 20.89 -3.64
CA ALA A 223 9.18 20.15 -4.07
C ALA A 223 9.28 19.97 -5.60
N LEU A 224 8.19 20.20 -6.35
CA LEU A 224 8.22 20.21 -7.82
C LEU A 224 8.96 21.43 -8.38
N VAL A 225 8.99 22.54 -7.64
CA VAL A 225 9.51 23.82 -8.13
C VAL A 225 10.70 24.27 -7.31
N GLU A 226 11.81 24.58 -7.98
CA GLU A 226 12.98 25.10 -7.29
C GLU A 226 12.70 26.46 -6.65
N GLY A 227 13.04 26.59 -5.37
CA GLY A 227 12.82 27.82 -4.59
C GLY A 227 11.38 28.09 -4.16
N ALA A 228 10.44 27.18 -4.43
CA ALA A 228 9.07 27.31 -3.95
C ALA A 228 8.92 26.91 -2.47
N SER A 229 8.01 27.59 -1.80
CA SER A 229 7.59 27.29 -0.43
C SER A 229 6.20 26.64 -0.40
N SER A 230 5.94 25.82 0.61
CA SER A 230 4.62 25.23 0.84
C SER A 230 3.51 26.28 1.00
N GLN A 231 3.85 27.46 1.54
CA GLN A 231 2.92 28.59 1.68
C GLN A 231 2.46 29.15 0.34
N GLN A 232 3.36 29.28 -0.64
CA GLN A 232 3.01 29.70 -2.01
C GLN A 232 2.05 28.68 -2.65
N MET A 233 2.30 27.39 -2.40
CA MET A 233 1.50 26.29 -2.95
C MET A 233 0.14 26.10 -2.27
N GLN A 234 -0.10 26.73 -1.11
CA GLN A 234 -1.40 26.70 -0.45
C GLN A 234 -2.52 27.25 -1.35
N SER A 235 -2.21 28.26 -2.16
CA SER A 235 -3.16 28.83 -3.13
C SER A 235 -3.67 27.81 -4.15
N ILE A 236 -2.82 26.85 -4.55
CA ILE A 236 -3.20 25.78 -5.49
C ILE A 236 -4.18 24.81 -4.81
N VAL A 237 -3.95 24.50 -3.54
CA VAL A 237 -4.87 23.67 -2.75
C VAL A 237 -6.24 24.32 -2.59
N GLU A 238 -6.29 25.64 -2.38
CA GLU A 238 -7.55 26.38 -2.33
C GLU A 238 -8.29 26.42 -3.68
N LEU A 239 -7.56 26.49 -4.79
CA LEU A 239 -8.13 26.46 -6.13
C LEU A 239 -8.73 25.10 -6.45
N ARG A 240 -7.98 24.01 -6.25
CA ARG A 240 -8.47 22.65 -6.52
C ARG A 240 -9.60 22.22 -5.58
N ALA A 241 -9.66 22.78 -4.37
CA ALA A 241 -10.78 22.57 -3.44
C ALA A 241 -12.10 23.16 -3.97
N LYS A 242 -12.06 24.15 -4.87
CA LYS A 242 -13.25 24.67 -5.57
C LYS A 242 -13.56 23.86 -6.81
N GLN A 243 -12.54 23.56 -7.60
CA GLN A 243 -12.68 22.79 -8.84
C GLN A 243 -11.37 22.05 -9.13
N ALA A 244 -11.45 20.72 -9.24
CA ALA A 244 -10.30 19.90 -9.62
C ALA A 244 -9.73 20.31 -10.98
N PHE A 245 -8.41 20.23 -11.11
CA PHE A 245 -7.73 20.47 -12.37
C PHE A 245 -8.01 19.33 -13.34
N SER A 246 -8.34 19.68 -14.59
CA SER A 246 -8.66 18.74 -15.66
C SER A 246 -7.44 18.32 -16.47
N SER A 247 -6.37 19.12 -16.45
CA SER A 247 -5.09 18.78 -17.08
C SER A 247 -3.90 19.29 -16.27
N VAL A 248 -2.74 18.68 -16.48
CA VAL A 248 -1.46 19.16 -15.93
C VAL A 248 -1.09 20.53 -16.53
N ASP A 249 -1.47 20.78 -17.79
CA ASP A 249 -1.21 22.05 -18.48
C ASP A 249 -1.91 23.22 -17.80
N ASP A 250 -3.15 23.04 -17.31
CA ASP A 250 -3.90 24.07 -16.58
C ASP A 250 -3.13 24.56 -15.35
N VAL A 251 -2.42 23.65 -14.69
CA VAL A 251 -1.64 23.96 -13.50
C VAL A 251 -0.41 24.80 -13.85
N TRP A 252 0.27 24.50 -14.95
CA TRP A 252 1.41 25.31 -15.42
C TRP A 252 1.04 26.75 -15.82
N GLN A 253 -0.24 27.03 -16.07
CA GLN A 253 -0.74 28.39 -16.35
C GLN A 253 -0.99 29.22 -15.08
N LEU A 254 -0.87 28.63 -13.90
CA LEU A 254 -1.10 29.35 -12.65
C LEU A 254 -0.01 30.42 -12.41
N PRO A 255 -0.36 31.62 -11.92
CA PRO A 255 0.61 32.69 -11.67
C PRO A 255 1.76 32.31 -10.73
N VAL A 256 1.50 31.40 -9.79
CA VAL A 256 2.53 30.91 -8.85
C VAL A 256 3.60 30.06 -9.53
N LEU A 257 3.32 29.50 -10.71
CA LEU A 257 4.23 28.64 -11.49
C LEU A 257 4.79 29.36 -12.74
N SER A 258 4.56 30.67 -12.88
CA SER A 258 5.03 31.42 -14.05
C SER A 258 6.55 31.54 -14.14
N SER A 259 7.28 31.35 -13.03
CA SER A 259 8.74 31.36 -13.00
C SER A 259 9.39 30.04 -13.46
N VAL A 260 8.62 28.95 -13.54
CA VAL A 260 9.11 27.64 -13.99
C VAL A 260 9.35 27.69 -15.49
N LYS A 261 10.57 27.38 -15.93
CA LYS A 261 10.94 27.44 -17.35
C LYS A 261 10.27 26.33 -18.15
N GLU A 262 10.10 26.54 -19.45
CA GLU A 262 9.51 25.56 -20.37
C GLU A 262 10.26 24.20 -20.35
N GLU A 263 11.58 24.22 -20.22
CA GLU A 263 12.40 23.00 -20.15
C GLU A 263 12.12 22.20 -18.86
N GLU A 264 12.02 22.90 -17.73
CA GLU A 264 11.67 22.30 -16.43
C GLU A 264 10.25 21.73 -16.45
N ARG A 265 9.29 22.46 -17.04
CA ARG A 265 7.90 21.98 -17.21
C ARG A 265 7.86 20.68 -18.01
N LYS A 266 8.60 20.60 -19.12
CA LYS A 266 8.67 19.38 -19.96
C LYS A 266 9.28 18.20 -19.21
N ALA A 267 10.31 18.44 -18.39
CA ALA A 267 10.93 17.40 -17.58
C ALA A 267 10.01 16.90 -16.45
N LEU A 268 9.20 17.79 -15.86
CA LEU A 268 8.32 17.46 -14.74
C LEU A 268 6.95 16.90 -15.16
N THR A 269 6.48 17.22 -16.37
CA THR A 269 5.14 16.81 -16.83
C THR A 269 4.89 15.29 -16.75
N PRO A 270 5.85 14.39 -17.09
CA PRO A 270 5.67 12.95 -16.91
C PRO A 270 5.46 12.49 -15.46
N LEU A 271 5.97 13.26 -14.50
CA LEU A 271 5.83 12.98 -13.06
C LEU A 271 4.47 13.40 -12.50
N LEU A 272 3.62 14.07 -13.28
CA LEU A 272 2.37 14.65 -12.82
C LEU A 272 1.17 14.01 -13.52
N ALA A 273 0.08 13.85 -12.79
CA ALA A 273 -1.21 13.43 -13.30
C ALA A 273 -2.34 14.20 -12.62
N VAL A 274 -3.52 14.15 -13.24
CA VAL A 274 -4.79 14.64 -12.66
C VAL A 274 -5.66 13.50 -12.13
N ASP A 275 -5.28 12.26 -12.46
CA ASP A 275 -5.89 11.03 -12.00
C ASP A 275 -4.88 10.21 -11.20
N SER A 276 -5.41 9.43 -10.26
CA SER A 276 -4.65 8.51 -9.47
C SER A 276 -4.63 7.14 -10.12
N GLN A 277 -3.47 6.49 -10.08
CA GLN A 277 -3.29 5.11 -10.53
C GLN A 277 -3.19 4.12 -9.37
N ALA A 278 -3.20 4.59 -8.12
CA ALA A 278 -3.03 3.77 -6.94
C ALA A 278 -3.77 4.35 -5.73
N PHE A 279 -4.46 3.50 -4.98
CA PHE A 279 -5.18 3.86 -3.76
C PHE A 279 -4.79 2.92 -2.63
N MET A 280 -4.85 3.41 -1.40
CA MET A 280 -4.82 2.59 -0.20
C MET A 280 -6.20 2.60 0.46
N ALA A 281 -6.74 1.40 0.71
CA ALA A 281 -7.89 1.21 1.57
C ALA A 281 -7.43 0.79 2.97
N LEU A 282 -7.78 1.57 3.99
CA LEU A 282 -7.77 1.14 5.39
C LEU A 282 -9.14 0.55 5.72
N ILE A 283 -9.17 -0.75 5.99
CA ILE A 283 -10.40 -1.48 6.31
C ILE A 283 -10.37 -1.86 7.79
N THR A 284 -11.44 -1.51 8.50
CA THR A 284 -11.67 -1.93 9.89
C THR A 284 -12.88 -2.86 9.93
N ALA A 285 -12.66 -4.11 10.32
CA ALA A 285 -13.75 -5.05 10.60
C ALA A 285 -13.95 -5.13 12.12
N SER A 286 -15.18 -4.90 12.57
CA SER A 286 -15.55 -4.90 13.99
C SER A 286 -16.68 -5.91 14.25
N ASP A 287 -16.52 -6.73 15.29
CA ASP A 287 -17.61 -7.53 15.86
C ASP A 287 -18.19 -6.80 17.08
N ASN A 288 -19.45 -6.37 16.93
CA ASN A 288 -20.23 -5.63 17.90
C ASN A 288 -21.24 -6.52 18.64
N ALA A 289 -21.31 -7.82 18.34
CA ALA A 289 -22.29 -8.74 18.94
C ALA A 289 -21.93 -9.14 20.39
N THR A 290 -20.67 -8.96 20.80
CA THR A 290 -20.20 -9.34 22.13
C THR A 290 -20.39 -8.19 23.13
N VAL A 291 -21.05 -8.47 24.25
CA VAL A 291 -21.13 -7.58 25.42
C VAL A 291 -19.71 -7.43 26.01
N GLY A 292 -19.00 -6.35 25.66
CA GLY A 292 -17.59 -6.12 26.03
C GLY A 292 -16.87 -5.14 25.09
N GLN A 293 -15.53 -5.23 25.01
CA GLN A 293 -14.76 -4.50 23.98
C GLN A 293 -15.05 -5.10 22.60
N ALA A 294 -15.44 -4.24 21.65
CA ALA A 294 -15.58 -4.62 20.24
C ALA A 294 -14.27 -5.23 19.74
N ARG A 295 -14.35 -6.42 19.14
CA ARG A 295 -13.17 -7.07 18.56
C ARG A 295 -12.93 -6.48 17.19
N GLN A 296 -11.73 -5.96 16.95
CA GLN A 296 -11.40 -5.30 15.71
C GLN A 296 -10.23 -5.98 14.99
N ARG A 297 -10.29 -5.96 13.67
CA ARG A 297 -9.19 -6.29 12.77
C ARG A 297 -9.00 -5.15 11.79
N PHE A 298 -7.74 -4.88 11.46
CA PHE A 298 -7.38 -3.80 10.55
C PHE A 298 -6.60 -4.38 9.37
N ALA A 299 -6.87 -3.88 8.18
CA ALA A 299 -6.11 -4.21 6.98
C ALA A 299 -5.83 -2.97 6.17
N THR A 300 -4.64 -2.90 5.58
CA THR A 300 -4.31 -1.96 4.52
C THR A 300 -4.23 -2.71 3.21
N VAL A 301 -4.92 -2.21 2.20
CA VAL A 301 -4.95 -2.81 0.87
C VAL A 301 -4.51 -1.78 -0.15
N ILE A 302 -3.47 -2.08 -0.92
CA ILE A 302 -3.09 -1.25 -2.07
C ILE A 302 -3.86 -1.75 -3.30
N ILE A 303 -4.52 -0.82 -3.97
CA ILE A 303 -5.38 -1.06 -5.12
C ILE A 303 -4.83 -0.26 -6.30
N SER A 304 -4.49 -0.93 -7.40
CA SER A 304 -4.12 -0.26 -8.65
C SER A 304 -5.36 0.13 -9.45
N LYS A 305 -5.27 1.24 -10.18
CA LYS A 305 -6.21 1.74 -11.18
C LYS A 305 -5.42 2.13 -12.43
N THR A 306 -4.98 1.14 -13.20
CA THR A 306 -4.13 1.34 -14.38
C THR A 306 -4.89 1.00 -15.67
N ALA A 307 -4.41 1.42 -16.84
CA ALA A 307 -5.00 0.96 -18.09
C ALA A 307 -4.88 -0.57 -18.20
N ALA A 308 -5.89 -1.24 -18.76
CA ALA A 308 -5.79 -2.66 -19.04
C ALA A 308 -4.62 -2.93 -19.99
N ASP A 309 -3.62 -3.68 -19.53
CA ASP A 309 -2.53 -4.16 -20.36
C ASP A 309 -3.08 -5.17 -21.37
N GLY A 310 -2.85 -4.91 -22.65
CA GLY A 310 -3.20 -5.82 -23.74
C GLY A 310 -2.29 -7.04 -23.83
N ASP A 311 -1.17 -7.10 -23.09
CA ASP A 311 -0.06 -8.01 -23.41
C ASP A 311 0.65 -8.61 -22.17
N ALA A 312 -0.12 -9.03 -21.15
CA ALA A 312 0.43 -9.83 -20.03
C ALA A 312 0.02 -11.32 -20.08
N ALA A 313 -0.34 -11.82 -21.25
CA ALA A 313 -0.74 -13.22 -21.45
C ALA A 313 -0.15 -13.83 -22.74
N ASN A 314 1.18 -13.87 -22.86
CA ASN A 314 1.86 -14.99 -23.53
C ASN A 314 3.37 -15.00 -23.28
N SER A 315 3.79 -15.44 -22.09
CA SER A 315 5.15 -15.95 -21.87
C SER A 315 5.07 -17.38 -21.34
N SER A 316 4.41 -18.24 -22.13
CA SER A 316 4.62 -19.68 -22.13
C SER A 316 3.91 -20.24 -23.37
N ASP A 317 4.62 -20.25 -24.49
CA ASP A 317 4.53 -21.31 -25.51
C ASP A 317 5.38 -20.87 -26.71
N ASN A 318 6.69 -21.00 -26.53
CA ASN A 318 7.61 -21.01 -27.65
C ASN A 318 7.59 -22.41 -28.27
N ASN A 319 6.72 -22.63 -29.25
CA ASN A 319 6.94 -23.71 -30.21
C ASN A 319 6.52 -23.27 -31.62
N GLY A 320 7.40 -23.58 -32.57
CA GLY A 320 7.45 -22.98 -33.90
C GLY A 320 6.18 -23.16 -34.72
N ASN A 321 5.92 -22.20 -35.61
CA ASN A 321 6.12 -22.38 -37.04
C ASN A 321 5.73 -21.08 -37.78
N LYS A 322 6.69 -20.36 -38.35
CA LYS A 322 6.41 -19.24 -39.28
C LYS A 322 6.28 -19.83 -40.67
N ASN A 323 5.10 -19.70 -41.28
CA ASN A 323 4.98 -19.77 -42.73
C ASN A 323 3.94 -18.78 -43.27
N SER A 324 4.43 -17.94 -44.19
CA SER A 324 3.76 -17.33 -45.35
C SER A 324 2.61 -16.31 -45.18
N SER A 325 2.91 -15.10 -45.68
CA SER A 325 2.11 -14.27 -46.60
C SER A 325 0.60 -14.15 -46.43
N ASP A 326 0.10 -12.94 -46.22
CA ASP A 326 -0.54 -12.19 -47.32
C ASP A 326 -0.89 -10.76 -46.89
N ALA A 327 -0.64 -9.84 -47.83
CA ALA A 327 -1.09 -8.47 -47.77
C ALA A 327 -2.60 -8.40 -48.03
N ASN A 328 -3.31 -7.52 -47.33
CA ASN A 328 -4.32 -6.68 -47.99
C ASN A 328 -4.73 -5.46 -47.17
N ASN A 329 -4.80 -4.37 -47.92
CA ASN A 329 -5.23 -3.02 -47.62
C ASN A 329 -6.75 -2.96 -47.37
N ALA A 330 -7.19 -2.32 -46.29
CA ALA A 330 -8.55 -1.80 -46.17
C ALA A 330 -8.55 -0.51 -45.34
N ASN A 331 -8.62 0.60 -46.07
CA ASN A 331 -8.92 1.95 -45.63
C ASN A 331 -10.30 1.99 -44.94
N GLY A 332 -10.36 2.51 -43.71
CA GLY A 332 -11.57 2.62 -42.91
C GLY A 332 -11.48 3.76 -41.92
N ASN A 333 -11.85 4.95 -42.39
CA ASN A 333 -11.99 6.19 -41.62
C ASN A 333 -13.11 6.00 -40.57
N ALA A 334 -12.74 5.88 -39.29
CA ALA A 334 -13.69 5.82 -38.18
C ALA A 334 -13.39 6.94 -37.19
N ASN A 335 -14.42 7.77 -37.03
CA ASN A 335 -14.47 9.02 -36.28
C ASN A 335 -13.97 8.92 -34.83
N ASN A 336 -13.32 10.01 -34.41
CA ASN A 336 -12.96 10.40 -33.05
C ASN A 336 -14.10 10.12 -32.05
N ALA A 337 -13.96 9.03 -31.30
CA ALA A 337 -14.59 8.81 -30.01
C ALA A 337 -13.45 8.40 -29.08
N ASP A 338 -13.31 9.07 -27.93
CA ASP A 338 -12.18 8.96 -27.01
C ASP A 338 -11.79 7.51 -26.76
N ASN A 339 -10.67 7.12 -27.37
CA ASN A 339 -10.14 5.76 -27.35
C ASN A 339 -9.38 5.49 -26.04
N LYS A 340 -9.99 5.85 -24.91
CA LYS A 340 -9.40 5.67 -23.58
C LYS A 340 -9.56 4.20 -23.21
N LYS A 341 -8.45 3.46 -23.16
CA LYS A 341 -8.45 2.05 -22.74
C LYS A 341 -9.18 1.91 -21.39
N PRO A 342 -10.01 0.87 -21.22
CA PRO A 342 -10.68 0.65 -19.95
C PRO A 342 -9.64 0.52 -18.83
N LYS A 343 -9.83 1.27 -17.75
CA LYS A 343 -8.99 1.15 -16.55
C LYS A 343 -9.37 -0.11 -15.79
N GLU A 344 -8.37 -0.88 -15.41
CA GLU A 344 -8.52 -2.06 -14.59
C GLU A 344 -8.20 -1.74 -13.13
N VAL A 345 -9.09 -2.18 -12.24
CA VAL A 345 -8.94 -1.99 -10.79
C VAL A 345 -8.63 -3.34 -10.15
N ARG A 346 -7.42 -3.48 -9.60
CA ARG A 346 -6.92 -4.73 -9.00
C ARG A 346 -6.30 -4.48 -7.64
N VAL A 347 -6.33 -5.50 -6.78
CA VAL A 347 -5.61 -5.48 -5.51
C VAL A 347 -4.18 -5.95 -5.73
N LEU A 348 -3.21 -5.16 -5.28
CA LEU A 348 -1.78 -5.48 -5.38
C LEU A 348 -1.29 -6.21 -4.13
N THR A 349 -1.59 -5.66 -2.96
CA THR A 349 -1.13 -6.21 -1.68
C THR A 349 -2.14 -5.95 -0.58
N GLN A 350 -2.15 -6.84 0.41
CA GLN A 350 -2.94 -6.73 1.62
C GLN A 350 -2.02 -7.00 2.82
N ARG A 351 -2.03 -6.08 3.79
CA ARG A 351 -1.32 -6.24 5.06
C ARG A 351 -2.29 -6.14 6.22
N LEU A 352 -2.25 -7.14 7.10
CA LEU A 352 -3.06 -7.20 8.31
C LEU A 352 -2.32 -6.52 9.47
N TRP A 353 -3.07 -5.86 10.34
CA TRP A 353 -2.54 -5.16 11.50
C TRP A 353 -3.26 -5.58 12.78
N ALA A 354 -2.48 -5.67 13.86
CA ALA A 354 -3.01 -5.92 15.21
C ALA A 354 -3.69 -4.67 15.79
N PHE A 355 -3.23 -3.48 15.40
CA PHE A 355 -3.75 -2.19 15.82
C PHE A 355 -3.99 -1.31 14.60
N ARG A 356 -4.82 -0.29 14.75
CA ARG A 356 -5.06 0.66 13.68
C ARG A 356 -3.74 1.35 13.29
N PRO A 357 -3.27 1.22 12.05
CA PRO A 357 -2.04 1.87 11.61
C PRO A 357 -2.23 3.40 11.57
N ILE A 358 -1.13 4.11 11.82
CA ILE A 358 -1.03 5.56 11.72
C ILE A 358 -0.24 5.85 10.43
N PHE A 359 -0.83 6.68 9.56
CA PHE A 359 -0.25 7.11 8.29
C PHE A 359 0.02 8.59 8.33
#